data_AF-A0A4Y8AB31-F1
#
_entry.id   AF-A0A4Y8AB31-F1
#
_cell.length_a   1.000
_cell.length_b   1.000
_cell.length_c   1.000
_cell.angle_alpha   90.00
_cell.angle_beta   90.00
_cell.angle_gamma   90.00
#
_symmetry.space_group_name_H-M   'P 1'
#
loop_
_entity.id
_entity.type
_entity.pdbx_description
1 polymer ?
#
loop_
_entity_poly.entity_id
_entity_poly.type
_entity_poly.pdbx_seq_one_letter_code
_entity_poly.pdbx_strand_id
1 'polypeptide(L)'
;MENFRTIGAHWYSRPETLKQCTEKLLDFLIKLKELNPDYFGNWFELGYSKKEALKCNVELNYDYIKKMLSIKQKENDFPKTSFSIGVWDGTLIEIGVTSLSVSLGSNESEYYTNNCVVELPFDATKNDYYNSSKTNQEALLNLMKKSWQPEWISVNGNKIYP
;
A
#
# COMPACT_ATOMS: atom_id res chain seq x y z
N MET A 1 12.85 10.51 19.60
CA MET A 1 12.94 10.04 18.19
C MET A 1 11.54 10.11 17.62
N GLU A 2 11.38 10.62 16.41
CA GLU A 2 10.08 10.67 15.74
C GLU A 2 9.66 9.24 15.36
N ASN A 3 8.44 8.82 15.70
CA ASN A 3 7.98 7.45 15.45
C ASN A 3 7.88 7.19 13.95
N PHE A 4 8.40 6.07 13.46
CA PHE A 4 8.30 5.66 12.06
C PHE A 4 6.86 5.17 11.78
N ARG A 5 6.04 6.05 11.21
CA ARG A 5 4.59 5.86 11.09
C ARG A 5 4.09 5.75 9.69
N THR A 6 4.64 6.54 8.77
CA THR A 6 4.20 6.48 7.38
C THR A 6 5.39 6.31 6.48
N ILE A 7 5.26 5.42 5.50
CA ILE A 7 6.19 5.31 4.38
C ILE A 7 5.39 5.32 3.08
N GLY A 8 5.78 6.20 2.17
CA GLY A 8 5.15 6.33 0.86
C GLY A 8 6.18 6.25 -0.25
N ALA A 9 5.94 5.42 -1.26
CA ALA A 9 6.63 5.47 -2.53
C ALA A 9 5.78 6.27 -3.52
N HIS A 10 6.39 7.23 -4.21
CA HIS A 10 5.67 8.13 -5.11
C HIS A 10 6.41 8.25 -6.42
N TRP A 11 5.66 8.19 -7.51
CA TRP A 11 6.20 8.32 -8.85
C TRP A 11 5.33 9.13 -9.79
N TYR A 12 5.98 9.68 -10.82
CA TYR A 12 5.31 10.50 -11.83
C TYR A 12 4.42 9.63 -12.74
N SER A 13 4.01 10.22 -13.87
CA SER A 13 3.26 9.54 -14.92
C SER A 13 3.93 8.21 -15.30
N ARG A 14 3.19 7.13 -15.08
CA ARG A 14 3.56 5.76 -15.43
C ARG A 14 2.28 5.05 -15.86
N PRO A 15 1.87 5.22 -17.12
CA PRO A 15 0.68 4.57 -17.65
C PRO A 15 0.88 3.06 -17.66
N GLU A 16 -0.03 2.35 -17.01
CA GLU A 16 0.00 0.89 -16.92
C GLU A 16 -1.43 0.36 -17.07
N THR A 17 -1.56 -0.79 -17.72
CA THR A 17 -2.86 -1.43 -17.89
C THR A 17 -3.36 -2.03 -16.57
N LEU A 18 -4.64 -2.37 -16.50
CA LEU A 18 -5.22 -3.08 -15.35
C LEU A 18 -4.42 -4.35 -15.01
N LYS A 19 -4.00 -5.12 -16.02
CA LYS A 19 -3.18 -6.33 -15.80
C LYS A 19 -1.84 -6.01 -15.15
N GLN A 20 -1.10 -5.05 -15.68
CA GLN A 20 0.20 -4.66 -15.13
C GLN A 20 0.09 -4.14 -13.69
N CYS A 21 -0.92 -3.33 -13.41
CA CYS A 21 -1.20 -2.84 -12.06
C CYS A 21 -1.56 -3.99 -11.11
N THR A 22 -2.39 -4.94 -11.57
CA THR A 22 -2.78 -6.12 -10.80
C THR A 22 -1.56 -6.97 -10.43
N GLU A 23 -0.71 -7.30 -11.40
CA GLU A 23 0.48 -8.13 -11.19
C GLU A 23 1.44 -7.49 -10.20
N LYS A 24 1.72 -6.18 -10.38
CA LYS A 24 2.61 -5.43 -9.48
C LYS A 24 2.08 -5.33 -8.07
N LEU A 25 0.80 -5.01 -7.91
CA LEU A 25 0.19 -4.88 -6.60
C LEU A 25 0.16 -6.22 -5.86
N LEU A 26 -0.21 -7.30 -6.56
CA LEU A 26 -0.21 -8.65 -5.98
C LEU A 26 1.19 -9.07 -5.51
N ASP A 27 2.20 -8.91 -6.36
CA ASP A 27 3.60 -9.20 -6.03
C ASP A 27 4.07 -8.38 -4.82
N PHE A 28 3.73 -7.10 -4.77
CA PHE A 28 4.04 -6.25 -3.63
C PHE A 28 3.37 -6.72 -2.33
N LEU A 29 2.06 -7.01 -2.36
CA LEU A 29 1.33 -7.46 -1.17
C LEU A 29 1.85 -8.80 -0.63
N ILE A 30 2.24 -9.72 -1.51
CA ILE A 30 2.87 -10.99 -1.11
C ILE A 30 4.20 -10.73 -0.42
N LYS A 31 5.09 -9.93 -1.02
CA LYS A 31 6.40 -9.58 -0.43
C LYS A 31 6.26 -8.80 0.87
N LEU A 32 5.24 -7.95 0.97
CA LEU A 32 4.95 -7.20 2.19
C LEU A 32 4.52 -8.14 3.32
N LYS A 33 3.64 -9.11 3.02
CA LYS A 33 3.28 -10.18 3.95
C LYS A 33 4.48 -11.03 4.37
N GLU A 34 5.35 -11.40 3.45
CA GLU A 34 6.58 -12.16 3.75
C GLU A 34 7.55 -11.37 4.63
N LEU A 35 7.64 -10.04 4.44
CA LEU A 35 8.50 -9.17 5.23
C LEU A 35 8.09 -9.14 6.70
N ASN A 36 6.79 -9.01 6.98
CA ASN A 36 6.26 -9.01 8.34
C ASN A 36 4.79 -9.49 8.38
N PRO A 37 4.55 -10.79 8.61
CA PRO A 37 3.20 -11.34 8.68
C PRO A 37 2.33 -10.77 9.80
N ASP A 38 2.92 -10.29 10.89
CA ASP A 38 2.15 -9.77 12.03
C ASP A 38 1.49 -8.42 11.70
N TYR A 39 2.14 -7.61 10.86
CA TYR A 39 1.61 -6.31 10.41
C TYR A 39 0.84 -6.41 9.10
N PHE A 40 1.27 -7.30 8.20
CA PHE A 40 0.82 -7.32 6.81
C PHE A 40 0.21 -8.65 6.38
N GLY A 41 -0.05 -9.55 7.34
CA GLY A 41 -0.60 -10.88 7.06
C GLY A 41 -2.09 -10.90 6.75
N ASN A 42 -2.82 -9.87 7.20
CA ASN A 42 -4.26 -9.75 7.00
C ASN A 42 -4.60 -8.34 6.50
N TRP A 43 -5.41 -8.29 5.45
CA TRP A 43 -5.92 -7.05 4.90
C TRP A 43 -7.43 -7.17 4.72
N PHE A 44 -8.15 -6.10 4.97
CA PHE A 44 -9.58 -5.99 4.78
C PHE A 44 -9.88 -4.83 3.85
N GLU A 45 -10.89 -4.99 3.01
CA GLU A 45 -11.41 -3.88 2.20
C GLU A 45 -12.00 -2.79 3.10
N LEU A 46 -11.95 -1.55 2.61
CA LEU A 46 -12.72 -0.47 3.22
C LEU A 46 -14.21 -0.70 2.96
N GLY A 47 -15.02 -0.71 4.02
CA GLY A 47 -16.46 -0.89 3.94
C GLY A 47 -17.24 0.30 4.51
N TYR A 48 -18.55 0.32 4.27
CA TYR A 48 -19.45 1.37 4.80
C TYR A 48 -19.52 1.37 6.34
N SER A 49 -19.23 0.24 6.97
CA SER A 49 -19.10 0.11 8.42
C SER A 49 -17.95 -0.84 8.80
N LYS A 50 -17.32 -0.62 9.97
CA LYS A 50 -16.24 -1.48 10.48
C LYS A 50 -16.64 -2.96 10.55
N LYS A 51 -17.88 -3.25 10.93
CA LYS A 51 -18.41 -4.62 11.08
C LYS A 51 -18.60 -5.33 9.73
N GLU A 52 -18.89 -4.59 8.67
CA GLU A 52 -19.00 -5.14 7.31
C GLU A 52 -17.63 -5.28 6.67
N ALA A 53 -16.73 -4.31 6.87
CA ALA A 53 -15.35 -4.35 6.38
C ALA A 53 -14.59 -5.60 6.89
N LEU A 54 -14.77 -5.97 8.17
CA LEU A 54 -14.17 -7.17 8.76
C LEU A 54 -14.62 -8.50 8.11
N LYS A 55 -15.65 -8.49 7.26
CA LYS A 55 -16.08 -9.69 6.51
C LYS A 55 -15.42 -9.81 5.14
N CYS A 56 -14.77 -8.75 4.66
CA CYS A 56 -14.18 -8.68 3.34
C CYS A 56 -12.65 -8.79 3.44
N ASN A 57 -12.17 -10.00 3.76
CA ASN A 57 -10.74 -10.28 3.79
C ASN A 57 -10.20 -10.27 2.35
N VAL A 58 -9.08 -9.57 2.15
CA VAL A 58 -8.42 -9.47 0.86
C VAL A 58 -7.68 -10.78 0.58
N GLU A 59 -8.07 -11.44 -0.50
CA GLU A 59 -7.35 -12.62 -0.97
C GLU A 59 -6.18 -12.21 -1.86
N LEU A 60 -4.98 -12.72 -1.55
CA LEU A 60 -3.77 -12.46 -2.34
C LEU A 60 -3.71 -13.39 -3.56
N ASN A 61 -4.68 -13.23 -4.46
CA ASN A 61 -4.70 -13.86 -5.79
C ASN A 61 -5.07 -12.85 -6.87
N TYR A 62 -4.71 -13.17 -8.12
CA TYR A 62 -4.83 -12.23 -9.24
C TYR A 62 -6.27 -11.78 -9.47
N ASP A 63 -7.24 -12.69 -9.49
CA ASP A 63 -8.64 -12.37 -9.79
C ASP A 63 -9.25 -11.45 -8.73
N TYR A 64 -8.92 -11.67 -7.46
CA TYR A 64 -9.37 -10.82 -6.36
C TYR A 64 -8.79 -9.40 -6.47
N ILE A 65 -7.46 -9.28 -6.61
CA ILE A 65 -6.78 -7.98 -6.70
C ILE A 65 -7.23 -7.20 -7.94
N LYS A 66 -7.42 -7.88 -9.08
CA LYS A 66 -7.97 -7.28 -10.30
C LYS A 66 -9.35 -6.70 -10.04
N LYS A 67 -10.23 -7.48 -9.40
CA LYS A 67 -11.61 -7.05 -9.09
C LYS A 67 -11.62 -5.85 -8.13
N MET A 68 -10.71 -5.82 -7.16
CA MET A 68 -10.53 -4.67 -6.27
C MET A 68 -10.11 -3.40 -7.03
N LEU A 69 -9.17 -3.53 -7.97
CA LEU A 69 -8.70 -2.40 -8.78
C LEU A 69 -9.78 -1.89 -9.75
N SER A 70 -10.51 -2.79 -10.41
CA SER A 70 -11.65 -2.44 -11.25
C SER A 70 -12.53 -3.65 -11.60
N ILE A 71 -13.84 -3.51 -11.43
CA ILE A 71 -14.83 -4.52 -11.81
C ILE A 71 -15.22 -4.39 -13.30
N LYS A 72 -15.11 -3.18 -13.87
CA LYS A 72 -15.69 -2.86 -15.19
C LYS A 72 -14.69 -2.89 -16.33
N GLN A 73 -13.41 -2.74 -16.04
CA GLN A 73 -12.37 -2.61 -17.06
C GLN A 73 -11.81 -3.96 -17.48
N LYS A 74 -11.39 -4.03 -18.73
CA LYS A 74 -10.64 -5.15 -19.29
C LYS A 74 -9.17 -5.04 -18.91
N GLU A 75 -8.45 -6.14 -19.01
CA GLU A 75 -7.05 -6.24 -18.61
C GLU A 75 -6.10 -5.28 -19.34
N ASN A 76 -6.40 -4.96 -20.60
CA ASN A 76 -5.60 -4.06 -21.43
C ASN A 76 -6.07 -2.60 -21.33
N ASP A 77 -7.10 -2.32 -20.53
CA ASP A 77 -7.58 -0.95 -20.35
C ASP A 77 -6.61 -0.18 -19.44
N PHE A 78 -6.42 1.09 -19.75
CA PHE A 78 -5.77 2.07 -18.89
C PHE A 78 -6.82 2.74 -17.99
N PRO A 79 -6.45 3.22 -16.79
CA PRO A 79 -7.38 3.94 -15.94
C PRO A 79 -7.65 5.34 -16.52
N LYS A 80 -8.83 5.89 -16.25
CA LYS A 80 -9.13 7.28 -16.60
C LYS A 80 -8.25 8.27 -15.82
N THR A 81 -7.97 7.96 -14.56
CA THR A 81 -7.13 8.77 -13.65
C THR A 81 -6.06 7.89 -13.01
N SER A 82 -6.48 6.87 -12.26
CA SER A 82 -5.64 5.81 -11.72
C SER A 82 -6.53 4.63 -11.30
N PHE A 83 -5.92 3.46 -11.08
CA PHE A 83 -6.54 2.38 -10.31
C PHE A 83 -6.14 2.56 -8.85
N SER A 84 -7.12 2.64 -7.96
CA SER A 84 -6.86 2.92 -6.55
C SER A 84 -7.57 1.95 -5.63
N ILE A 85 -6.86 1.49 -4.60
CA ILE A 85 -7.44 0.71 -3.52
C ILE A 85 -6.94 1.25 -2.17
N GLY A 86 -7.74 1.06 -1.14
CA GLY A 86 -7.35 1.22 0.25
C GLY A 86 -7.73 -0.03 1.03
N VAL A 87 -6.84 -0.47 1.90
CA VAL A 87 -7.01 -1.64 2.77
C VAL A 87 -6.45 -1.36 4.16
N TRP A 88 -6.87 -2.14 5.14
CA TRP A 88 -6.46 -2.01 6.54
C TRP A 88 -6.39 -3.37 7.22
N ASP A 89 -5.67 -3.48 8.34
CA ASP A 89 -5.44 -4.73 9.07
C ASP A 89 -6.65 -5.23 9.89
N GLY A 90 -7.75 -4.48 9.92
CA GLY A 90 -8.94 -4.80 10.71
C GLY A 90 -8.88 -4.36 12.17
N THR A 91 -7.81 -3.68 12.60
CA THR A 91 -7.66 -3.25 14.00
C THR A 91 -8.72 -2.19 14.37
N LEU A 92 -9.63 -2.52 15.29
CA LEU A 92 -10.76 -1.65 15.63
C LEU A 92 -10.37 -0.33 16.31
N ILE A 93 -9.24 -0.33 17.01
CA ILE A 93 -8.67 0.82 17.72
C ILE A 93 -7.84 1.63 16.73
N GLU A 94 -8.26 2.87 16.45
CA GLU A 94 -7.69 3.71 15.40
C GLU A 94 -6.17 3.93 15.53
N ILE A 95 -5.67 4.17 16.75
CA ILE A 95 -4.22 4.33 16.99
C ILE A 95 -3.42 3.05 16.71
N GLY A 96 -4.08 1.91 16.61
CA GLY A 96 -3.47 0.60 16.38
C GLY A 96 -3.53 0.12 14.94
N VAL A 97 -4.11 0.91 14.02
CA VAL A 97 -4.37 0.48 12.63
C VAL A 97 -3.09 0.48 11.81
N THR A 98 -2.92 -0.59 11.05
CA THR A 98 -2.04 -0.60 9.88
C THR A 98 -2.90 -0.45 8.63
N SER A 99 -2.55 0.48 7.73
CA SER A 99 -3.28 0.74 6.49
C SER A 99 -2.35 0.75 5.29
N LEU A 100 -2.91 0.46 4.11
CA LEU A 100 -2.23 0.58 2.83
C LEU A 100 -3.16 1.26 1.83
N SER A 101 -2.63 2.24 1.12
CA SER A 101 -3.30 2.94 0.02
C SER A 101 -2.40 2.93 -1.20
N VAL A 102 -2.96 2.61 -2.36
CA VAL A 102 -2.23 2.64 -3.63
C VAL A 102 -3.04 3.36 -4.69
N SER A 103 -2.33 4.03 -5.60
CA SER A 103 -2.85 4.67 -6.81
C SER A 103 -1.89 4.37 -7.95
N LEU A 104 -2.33 3.61 -8.96
CA LEU A 104 -1.48 3.01 -9.99
C LEU A 104 -1.96 3.34 -11.42
N GLY A 105 -1.04 3.25 -12.38
CA GLY A 105 -1.32 3.34 -13.82
C GLY A 105 -1.70 4.73 -14.33
N SER A 106 -1.53 5.77 -13.52
CA SER A 106 -1.84 7.14 -13.91
C SER A 106 -0.91 7.65 -14.99
N ASN A 107 -1.49 8.32 -15.99
CA ASN A 107 -0.77 9.12 -16.97
C ASN A 107 -0.63 10.60 -16.56
N GLU A 108 -1.11 10.96 -15.36
CA GLU A 108 -1.10 12.35 -14.89
C GLU A 108 0.30 12.78 -14.49
N SER A 109 0.75 13.95 -14.96
CA SER A 109 2.08 14.49 -14.68
C SER A 109 2.05 15.65 -13.69
N GLU A 110 0.90 16.30 -13.47
CA GLU A 110 0.85 17.58 -12.76
C GLU A 110 0.30 17.48 -11.32
N TYR A 111 -0.69 16.64 -11.06
CA TYR A 111 -1.46 16.72 -9.81
C TYR A 111 -1.56 15.42 -9.00
N TYR A 112 -1.56 14.26 -9.66
CA TYR A 112 -1.85 12.98 -9.02
C TYR A 112 -0.75 11.98 -9.33
N THR A 113 0.24 11.92 -8.45
CA THR A 113 1.31 10.95 -8.58
C THR A 113 0.79 9.57 -8.27
N ASN A 114 1.23 8.61 -9.05
CA ASN A 114 1.12 7.24 -8.65
C ASN A 114 1.83 7.06 -7.31
N ASN A 115 1.26 6.26 -6.42
CA ASN A 115 1.82 6.08 -5.11
C ASN A 115 1.43 4.76 -4.47
N CYS A 116 2.21 4.37 -3.48
CA CYS A 116 1.92 3.33 -2.52
C CYS A 116 2.29 3.86 -1.15
N VAL A 117 1.34 3.97 -0.24
CA VAL A 117 1.52 4.47 1.11
C VAL A 117 1.13 3.39 2.10
N VAL A 118 2.04 3.10 3.03
CA VAL A 118 1.80 2.24 4.19
C VAL A 118 1.80 3.12 5.44
N GLU A 119 0.73 3.03 6.22
CA GLU A 119 0.62 3.63 7.53
C GLU A 119 0.73 2.52 8.57
N LEU A 120 1.62 2.72 9.54
CA LEU A 120 1.87 1.82 10.66
C LEU A 120 1.15 2.34 11.90
N PRO A 121 0.95 1.49 12.92
CA PRO A 121 0.25 1.88 14.13
C PRO A 121 0.90 3.11 14.79
N PHE A 122 0.07 4.06 15.22
CA PHE A 122 0.49 5.20 16.03
C PHE A 122 0.94 4.76 17.42
N ASP A 123 0.24 3.76 17.97
CA ASP A 123 0.51 3.11 19.25
C ASP A 123 1.95 2.56 19.24
N ALA A 124 2.80 3.14 20.09
CA ALA A 124 4.21 2.79 20.18
C ALA A 124 4.43 1.33 20.57
N THR A 125 3.51 0.72 21.33
CA THR A 125 3.62 -0.68 21.73
C THR A 125 3.33 -1.62 20.56
N LYS A 126 2.35 -1.27 19.73
CA LYS A 126 2.01 -2.02 18.53
C LYS A 126 2.99 -1.79 17.39
N ASN A 127 3.68 -0.66 17.36
CA ASN A 127 4.67 -0.30 16.34
C ASN A 127 6.13 -0.42 16.84
N ASP A 128 6.36 -1.18 17.91
CA ASP A 128 7.70 -1.28 18.52
C ASP A 128 8.71 -1.92 17.55
N TYR A 129 8.27 -2.88 16.74
CA TYR A 129 9.12 -3.57 15.76
C TYR A 129 9.84 -2.60 14.80
N TYR A 130 9.11 -1.61 14.26
CA TYR A 130 9.70 -0.62 13.37
C TYR A 130 10.32 0.54 14.14
N ASN A 131 9.78 0.95 15.29
CA ASN A 131 10.34 2.07 16.06
C ASN A 131 11.68 1.74 16.73
N SER A 132 11.90 0.49 17.13
CA SER A 132 13.10 0.05 17.85
C SER A 132 14.28 -0.33 16.95
N SER A 133 14.06 -0.55 15.65
CA SER A 133 15.07 -1.13 14.75
C SER A 133 15.15 -0.38 13.42
N LYS A 134 16.29 0.28 13.20
CA LYS A 134 16.62 0.89 11.89
C LYS A 134 16.68 -0.15 10.77
N THR A 135 17.20 -1.35 11.05
CA THR A 135 17.26 -2.44 10.07
C THR A 135 15.86 -2.83 9.57
N ASN A 136 14.86 -2.82 10.45
CA ASN A 136 13.47 -3.13 10.08
C ASN A 136 12.87 -2.02 9.22
N GLN A 137 13.14 -0.75 9.55
CA GLN A 137 12.75 0.40 8.73
C GLN A 137 13.41 0.35 7.35
N GLU A 138 14.71 0.05 7.29
CA GLU A 138 15.48 -0.09 6.05
C GLU A 138 14.99 -1.26 5.20
N ALA A 139 14.57 -2.38 5.80
CA ALA A 139 14.01 -3.51 5.08
C ALA A 139 12.70 -3.14 4.37
N LEU A 140 11.79 -2.44 5.06
CA LEU A 140 10.54 -1.94 4.46
C LEU A 140 10.83 -0.88 3.39
N LEU A 141 11.75 0.05 3.67
CA LEU A 141 12.20 1.05 2.69
C LEU A 141 12.75 0.40 1.41
N ASN A 142 13.60 -0.61 1.56
CA ASN A 142 14.19 -1.33 0.43
C ASN A 142 13.14 -2.10 -0.37
N LEU A 143 12.14 -2.69 0.29
CA LEU A 143 11.01 -3.30 -0.38
C LEU A 143 10.24 -2.26 -1.22
N MET A 144 9.93 -1.09 -0.64
CA MET A 144 9.25 -0.01 -1.36
C MET A 144 10.04 0.46 -2.58
N LYS A 145 11.36 0.66 -2.43
CA LYS A 145 12.25 1.06 -3.52
C LYS A 145 12.28 0.02 -4.66
N LYS A 146 12.43 -1.26 -4.32
CA LYS A 146 12.53 -2.34 -5.32
C LYS A 146 11.23 -2.58 -6.07
N SER A 147 10.09 -2.59 -5.35
CA SER A 147 8.79 -2.91 -5.94
C SER A 147 8.28 -1.77 -6.82
N TRP A 148 8.49 -0.52 -6.39
CA TRP A 148 7.86 0.62 -7.05
C TRP A 148 8.80 1.48 -7.89
N GLN A 149 10.13 1.36 -7.71
CA GLN A 149 11.11 2.22 -8.38
C GLN A 149 10.66 3.70 -8.38
N PRO A 150 10.42 4.29 -7.19
CA PRO A 150 9.82 5.61 -7.10
C PRO A 150 10.86 6.70 -7.35
N GLU A 151 10.40 7.89 -7.73
CA GLU A 151 11.24 9.09 -7.82
C GLU A 151 11.49 9.68 -6.44
N TRP A 152 10.59 9.43 -5.47
CA TRP A 152 10.88 9.71 -4.08
C TRP A 152 10.15 8.77 -3.12
N ILE A 153 10.72 8.65 -1.93
CA ILE A 153 10.07 8.10 -0.76
C ILE A 153 9.64 9.25 0.15
N SER A 154 8.52 9.12 0.86
CA SER A 154 8.19 9.95 2.01
C SER A 154 8.23 9.11 3.28
N VAL A 155 8.90 9.57 4.32
CA VAL A 155 8.83 8.96 5.67
C VAL A 155 8.29 9.99 6.64
N ASN A 156 7.17 9.70 7.31
CA ASN A 156 6.46 10.65 8.18
C ASN A 156 6.14 11.99 7.49
N GLY A 157 5.83 11.94 6.19
CA GLY A 157 5.61 13.14 5.36
C GLY A 157 6.87 13.86 4.88
N ASN A 158 8.07 13.50 5.37
CA ASN A 158 9.33 14.07 4.91
C ASN A 158 9.82 13.36 3.65
N LYS A 159 10.08 14.13 2.59
CA LYS A 159 10.56 13.62 1.30
C LYS A 159 12.04 13.20 1.36
N ILE A 160 12.34 12.01 0.86
CA ILE A 160 13.67 11.39 0.77
C ILE A 160 13.86 10.91 -0.67
N TYR A 161 14.95 11.31 -1.31
CA TYR A 161 15.28 10.83 -2.65
C TYR A 161 16.03 9.50 -2.56
N PRO A 162 15.61 8.46 -3.32
CA PRO A 162 16.12 7.10 -3.18
C PRO A 162 17.58 6.91 -3.57
#